data_AF-A0A7V8D9W9-F1
#
_entry.id   AF-A0A7V8D9W9-F1
#
_cell.length_a   1.000
_cell.length_b   1.000
_cell.length_c   1.000
_cell.angle_alpha   90.00
_cell.angle_beta   90.00
_cell.angle_gamma   90.00
#
_symmetry.space_group_name_H-M   'P 1'
#
loop_
_entity.id
_entity.type
_entity.pdbx_description
1 polymer ?
#
loop_
_entity_poly.entity_id
_entity_poly.type
_entity_poly.pdbx_seq_one_letter_code
_entity_poly.pdbx_strand_id
1 'polypeptide(L)'
;MRILTLFAAALSVFSASCAATSEPSRETANEPYRFLQYVPKNHATDSTQHFPVLIFLHGSGEIGTELEVVKNHGPPMLIAQGHDFPFIVISPQ
;
A
#
# COMPACT_ATOMS: atom_id res chain seq x y z
N MET A 1 56.36 12.50 -41.52
CA MET A 1 56.23 11.13 -40.96
C MET A 1 55.42 11.26 -39.68
N ARG A 2 54.08 11.14 -39.78
CA ARG A 2 53.27 10.04 -39.21
C ARG A 2 53.67 9.80 -37.72
N ILE A 3 52.84 10.08 -36.73
CA ILE A 3 51.64 9.31 -36.43
C ILE A 3 50.72 10.12 -35.52
N LEU A 4 49.48 10.33 -35.98
CA LEU A 4 48.34 10.81 -35.21
C LEU A 4 47.74 9.59 -34.48
N THR A 5 47.92 9.49 -33.16
CA THR A 5 47.27 8.46 -32.33
C THR A 5 45.92 8.99 -31.83
N LEU A 6 44.86 8.66 -32.57
CA LEU A 6 43.47 8.78 -32.10
C LEU A 6 43.22 7.71 -31.02
N PHE A 7 43.09 8.12 -29.76
CA PHE A 7 42.59 7.25 -28.70
C PHE A 7 41.07 7.19 -28.79
N ALA A 8 40.54 6.10 -29.35
CA ALA A 8 39.12 5.80 -29.33
C ALA A 8 38.72 5.31 -27.92
N ALA A 9 38.09 6.17 -27.13
CA ALA A 9 37.45 5.77 -25.89
C ALA A 9 36.14 5.05 -26.21
N ALA A 10 36.14 3.71 -26.17
CA ALA A 10 34.94 2.90 -26.20
C ALA A 10 34.21 3.04 -24.86
N LEU A 11 33.15 3.84 -24.82
CA LEU A 11 32.28 3.98 -23.67
C LEU A 11 31.29 2.79 -23.67
N SER A 12 31.58 1.77 -22.86
CA SER A 12 30.68 0.65 -22.62
C SER A 12 29.45 1.12 -21.84
N VAL A 13 28.31 1.18 -22.52
CA VAL A 13 27.01 1.46 -21.91
C VAL A 13 26.60 0.22 -21.09
N PHE A 14 26.68 0.30 -19.77
CA PHE A 14 26.14 -0.73 -18.88
C PHE A 14 24.62 -0.54 -18.81
N SER A 15 23.86 -1.38 -19.50
CA SER A 15 22.42 -1.47 -19.31
C SER A 15 22.15 -2.17 -17.97
N ALA A 16 21.75 -1.41 -16.95
CA ALA A 16 21.22 -1.96 -15.72
C ALA A 16 19.86 -2.59 -16.01
N SER A 17 19.83 -3.92 -16.18
CA SER A 17 18.57 -4.68 -16.18
C SER A 17 18.09 -4.80 -14.73
N CYS A 18 17.05 -4.05 -14.38
CA CYS A 18 16.36 -4.21 -13.10
C CYS A 18 15.57 -5.53 -13.15
N ALA A 19 16.20 -6.61 -12.71
CA ALA A 19 15.50 -7.86 -12.46
C ALA A 19 14.77 -7.74 -11.12
N ALA A 20 13.44 -7.63 -11.16
CA ALA A 20 12.61 -7.76 -9.98
C ALA A 20 12.59 -9.25 -9.58
N THR A 21 13.46 -9.64 -8.65
CA THR A 21 13.40 -10.96 -8.03
C THR A 21 12.22 -10.98 -7.06
N SER A 22 11.24 -11.84 -7.31
CA SER A 22 10.13 -12.07 -6.38
C SER A 22 10.64 -12.85 -5.18
N GLU A 23 10.80 -12.18 -4.04
CA GLU A 23 11.03 -12.88 -2.77
C GLU A 23 9.77 -13.71 -2.41
N PRO A 24 9.94 -14.93 -1.87
CA PRO A 24 8.81 -15.77 -1.50
C PRO A 24 7.97 -15.05 -0.43
N SER A 25 6.67 -14.93 -0.68
CA SER A 25 5.71 -14.41 0.29
C SER A 25 5.77 -15.30 1.53
N ARG A 26 6.21 -14.71 2.65
CA ARG A 26 6.27 -15.41 3.94
C ARG A 26 4.84 -15.76 4.35
N GLU A 27 4.47 -17.03 4.19
CA GLU A 27 3.15 -17.55 4.57
C GLU A 27 3.07 -17.67 6.10
N THR A 28 2.77 -16.57 6.78
CA THR A 28 2.39 -16.60 8.21
C THR A 28 0.93 -17.02 8.31
N ALA A 29 0.67 -18.32 8.13
CA ALA A 29 -0.70 -18.85 8.07
C ALA A 29 -1.52 -18.73 9.37
N ASN A 30 -0.93 -18.24 10.48
CA ASN A 30 -1.59 -18.24 11.80
C ASN A 30 -1.39 -16.97 12.64
N GLU A 31 -0.79 -15.90 12.12
CA GLU A 31 -0.71 -14.64 12.86
C GLU A 31 -1.87 -13.72 12.48
N PRO A 32 -2.63 -13.17 13.46
CA PRO A 32 -3.73 -12.26 13.17
C PRO A 32 -3.20 -10.97 12.53
N TYR A 33 -3.69 -10.67 11.32
CA TYR A 33 -3.35 -9.44 10.61
C TYR A 33 -4.13 -8.26 11.21
N ARG A 34 -3.44 -7.14 11.47
CA ARG A 34 -4.06 -5.97 12.12
C ARG A 34 -4.65 -5.05 11.06
N PHE A 35 -5.84 -4.53 11.32
CA PHE A 35 -6.50 -3.59 10.43
C PHE A 35 -7.44 -2.68 11.20
N LEU A 36 -7.65 -1.48 10.66
CA LEU A 36 -8.68 -0.55 11.11
C LEU A 36 -9.95 -0.80 10.30
N GLN A 37 -11.09 -0.84 10.98
CA GLN A 37 -12.39 -1.11 10.35
C GLN A 37 -13.38 0.01 10.65
N TYR A 38 -14.13 0.41 9.63
CA TYR A 38 -15.34 1.20 9.76
C TYR A 38 -16.52 0.43 9.18
N VAL A 39 -17.66 0.52 9.87
CA VAL A 39 -18.93 -0.09 9.46
C VAL A 39 -20.01 0.99 9.46
N PRO A 40 -20.85 1.07 8.41
CA PRO A 40 -21.95 2.04 8.36
C PRO A 40 -22.92 1.89 9.55
N LYS A 41 -23.41 3.00 10.09
CA LYS A 41 -24.29 3.03 11.28
C LYS A 41 -25.54 2.16 11.13
N ASN A 42 -26.09 2.05 9.92
CA ASN A 42 -27.27 1.25 9.64
C ASN A 42 -26.98 -0.24 9.43
N HIS A 43 -25.73 -0.69 9.44
CA HIS A 43 -25.35 -2.09 9.15
C HIS A 43 -26.06 -3.12 10.03
N ALA A 44 -26.29 -2.82 11.31
CA ALA A 44 -26.94 -3.75 12.24
C ALA A 44 -28.48 -3.73 12.15
N THR A 45 -29.06 -2.81 11.37
CA THR A 45 -30.51 -2.53 11.40
C THR A 45 -31.29 -3.42 10.44
N ASP A 46 -30.66 -3.84 9.35
CA ASP A 46 -31.27 -4.66 8.32
C ASP A 46 -30.29 -5.76 7.88
N SER A 47 -30.57 -7.00 8.27
CA SER A 47 -29.74 -8.16 7.91
C SER A 47 -29.81 -8.54 6.43
N THR A 48 -30.72 -7.93 5.67
CA THR A 48 -30.86 -8.15 4.22
C THR A 48 -30.09 -7.11 3.40
N GLN A 49 -29.65 -6.02 4.02
CA GLN A 49 -28.87 -4.98 3.36
C GLN A 49 -27.41 -5.41 3.21
N HIS A 50 -26.92 -5.41 1.97
CA HIS A 50 -25.50 -5.64 1.66
C HIS A 50 -24.74 -4.32 1.53
N PHE A 51 -23.51 -4.30 2.04
CA PHE A 51 -22.62 -3.14 1.97
C PHE A 51 -21.41 -3.46 1.08
N PRO A 52 -21.00 -2.54 0.20
CA PRO A 52 -19.73 -2.66 -0.49
C PRO A 52 -18.57 -2.66 0.51
N VAL A 53 -17.43 -3.21 0.11
CA VAL A 53 -16.20 -3.14 0.88
C VAL A 53 -15.16 -2.34 0.09
N LEU A 54 -14.59 -1.33 0.74
CA LEU A 54 -13.41 -0.62 0.29
C LEU A 54 -12.20 -1.09 1.10
N ILE A 55 -11.20 -1.64 0.43
CA ILE A 55 -9.89 -1.91 1.01
C ILE A 55 -9.00 -0.71 0.71
N PHE A 56 -8.65 0.04 1.74
CA PHE A 56 -7.79 1.22 1.64
C PHE A 56 -6.37 0.86 2.10
N LEU A 57 -5.40 0.94 1.18
CA LEU A 57 -3.99 0.69 1.46
C LEU A 57 -3.29 2.03 1.70
N HIS A 58 -2.61 2.15 2.84
CA HIS A 58 -1.88 3.35 3.21
C HIS A 58 -0.52 3.43 2.50
N GLY A 59 0.11 4.60 2.56
CA GLY A 59 1.42 4.84 1.96
C GLY A 59 2.56 4.47 2.91
N SER A 60 3.79 4.72 2.46
CA SER A 60 4.99 4.49 3.28
C SER A 60 5.05 5.34 4.54
N GLY A 61 4.34 6.48 4.56
CA GLY A 61 4.27 7.38 5.71
C GLY A 61 3.46 6.85 6.90
N GLU A 62 2.68 5.78 6.70
CA GLU A 62 1.84 5.17 7.74
C GLU A 62 2.23 3.73 8.06
N ILE A 63 3.38 3.23 7.58
CA ILE A 63 3.86 1.87 7.92
C ILE A 63 4.22 1.82 9.40
N GLY A 64 3.78 0.77 10.10
CA GLY A 64 4.20 0.56 11.49
C GLY A 64 3.37 -0.46 12.27
N THR A 65 3.58 -0.48 13.58
CA THR A 65 2.82 -1.34 14.50
C THR A 65 1.60 -0.64 15.09
N GLU A 66 1.65 0.70 15.17
CA GLU A 66 0.60 1.54 15.74
C GLU A 66 -0.53 1.74 14.75
N LEU A 67 -1.72 1.20 15.03
CA LEU A 67 -2.84 1.25 14.10
C LEU A 67 -3.40 2.67 13.92
N GLU A 68 -3.22 3.54 14.92
CA GLU A 68 -3.72 4.92 14.91
C GLU A 68 -3.10 5.77 13.79
N VAL A 69 -1.88 5.45 13.34
CA VAL A 69 -1.22 6.21 12.25
C VAL A 69 -1.98 6.11 10.93
N VAL A 70 -2.76 5.05 10.72
CA VAL A 70 -3.58 4.83 9.52
C VAL A 70 -4.67 5.91 9.39
N LYS A 71 -5.03 6.61 10.48
CA LYS A 71 -6.00 7.71 10.49
C LYS A 71 -5.42 9.05 10.01
N ASN A 72 -4.13 9.11 9.65
CA ASN A 72 -3.50 10.36 9.21
C ASN A 72 -3.99 10.83 7.84
N HIS A 73 -4.39 9.91 6.94
CA HIS A 73 -4.88 10.25 5.61
C HIS A 73 -6.05 9.38 5.16
N GLY A 74 -6.66 9.78 4.03
CA GLY A 74 -7.65 8.99 3.31
C GLY A 74 -8.98 8.82 4.05
N PRO A 75 -9.74 7.75 3.72
CA PRO A 75 -11.02 7.47 4.36
C PRO A 75 -10.95 7.33 5.89
N PRO A 76 -9.95 6.65 6.50
CA PRO A 76 -9.81 6.57 7.95
C PRO A 76 -9.77 7.93 8.66
N MET A 77 -9.08 8.91 8.08
CA MET A 77 -9.04 10.28 8.60
C MET A 77 -10.43 10.92 8.61
N LEU A 78 -11.16 10.81 7.50
CA LEU A 78 -12.50 11.39 7.36
C LEU A 78 -13.49 10.73 8.33
N ILE A 79 -13.38 9.41 8.53
CA ILE A 79 -14.18 8.66 9.52
C ILE A 79 -13.88 9.18 10.93
N ALA A 80 -12.61 9.37 11.29
CA ALA A 80 -12.21 9.91 12.58
C ALA A 80 -12.73 11.35 12.81
N GLN A 81 -12.93 12.11 11.73
CA GLN A 81 -13.54 13.44 11.73
C GLN A 81 -15.09 13.42 11.71
N GLY A 82 -15.71 12.23 11.71
CA GLY A 82 -17.16 12.05 11.79
C GLY A 82 -17.88 11.97 10.45
N HIS A 83 -17.16 11.79 9.32
CA HIS A 83 -17.82 11.44 8.06
C HIS A 83 -18.30 9.99 8.04
N ASP A 84 -19.53 9.81 7.59
CA ASP A 84 -20.14 8.50 7.40
C ASP A 84 -20.06 8.08 5.93
N PHE A 85 -19.68 6.82 5.69
CA PHE A 85 -19.70 6.20 4.36
C PHE A 85 -20.79 5.12 4.27
N PRO A 86 -21.43 4.94 3.09
CA PRO A 86 -22.41 3.88 2.86
C PRO A 86 -21.76 2.53 2.48
N PHE A 87 -20.53 2.30 2.92
CA PHE A 87 -19.75 1.08 2.67
C PHE A 87 -18.80 0.80 3.83
N ILE A 88 -18.37 -0.45 3.95
CA ILE A 88 -17.37 -0.88 4.94
C ILE A 88 -16.00 -0.42 4.45
N VAL A 89 -15.17 0.10 5.35
CA VAL A 89 -13.77 0.43 5.06
C VAL A 89 -12.87 -0.47 5.90
N ILE A 90 -11.93 -1.15 5.24
CA ILE A 90 -10.87 -1.92 5.88
C ILE A 90 -9.53 -1.29 5.50
N SER A 91 -8.71 -0.97 6.49
CA SER A 91 -7.38 -0.37 6.30
C SER A 91 -6.32 -1.19 7.03
N PRO A 92 -5.67 -2.13 6.34
CA PRO A 92 -4.70 -3.04 6.95
C PRO A 92 -3.35 -2.38 7.29
N GLN A 93 -2.60 -3.04 8.18
CA GLN A 93 -1.18 -2.79 8.51
C GLN A 93 -0.37 -4.07 8.33
#